data_AF-A0A7J5VWL4-F1
#
_entry.id   AF-A0A7J5VWL4-F1
#
_cell.length_a   1.000
_cell.length_b   1.000
_cell.length_c   1.000
_cell.angle_alpha   90.00
_cell.angle_beta   90.00
_cell.angle_gamma   90.00
#
_symmetry.space_group_name_H-M   'P 1'
#
loop_
_entity.id
_entity.type
_entity.pdbx_description
1 polymer ?
#
loop_
_entity_poly.entity_id
_entity_poly.type
_entity_poly.pdbx_seq_one_letter_code
_entity_poly.pdbx_strand_id
1 'polypeptide(L)'
;MMRLFILIRDPFKVIQENKSDFLIWFLFTIVTGQFGILANFIVRHYTSGTSLSNSIYIESTNGSFYTFAIALIASLLGPIFLNFIKSERIQFRTLKTFTIIVAIFYLFITGIIYASLHSKFISSSLIGNLSIDITQTVIYVFAIIFASYGYCILRLELSHLNFNNINDPLFNEQNDEHVEEILHAEPLLNHDPNGIEL
;
A
#
# COMPACT_ATOMS: atom_id res chain seq x y z
N MET A 1 9.78 -3.38 20.84
CA MET A 1 10.35 -3.67 19.51
C MET A 1 9.69 -4.87 18.81
N MET A 2 9.55 -6.03 19.48
CA MET A 2 8.98 -7.25 18.85
C MET A 2 7.55 -7.09 18.31
N ARG A 3 6.66 -6.37 19.03
CA ARG A 3 5.28 -6.10 18.55
C ARG A 3 5.22 -5.23 17.29
N LEU A 4 6.09 -4.22 17.17
CA LEU A 4 6.13 -3.34 15.99
C LEU A 4 6.57 -4.13 14.74
N PHE A 5 7.57 -4.99 14.89
CA PHE A 5 8.04 -5.83 13.79
C PHE A 5 6.96 -6.81 13.29
N ILE A 6 6.18 -7.38 14.22
CA ILE A 6 5.03 -8.25 13.88
C ILE A 6 3.97 -7.45 13.10
N LEU A 7 3.61 -6.25 13.56
CA LEU A 7 2.63 -5.39 12.87
C LEU A 7 3.05 -5.02 11.43
N ILE A 8 4.35 -4.81 11.19
CA ILE A 8 4.87 -4.47 9.86
C ILE A 8 4.97 -5.73 8.97
N ARG A 9 5.42 -6.85 9.52
CA ARG A 9 5.74 -8.05 8.73
C ARG A 9 4.51 -8.91 8.45
N ASP A 10 3.63 -9.09 9.42
CA ASP A 10 2.58 -10.09 9.33
C ASP A 10 1.55 -9.82 8.21
N PRO A 11 1.20 -8.57 7.86
CA PRO A 11 0.37 -8.31 6.69
C PRO A 11 0.94 -8.88 5.38
N PHE A 12 2.26 -8.92 5.20
CA PHE A 12 2.87 -9.50 4.00
C PHE A 12 2.64 -11.02 3.87
N LYS A 13 2.23 -11.72 4.94
CA LYS A 13 1.87 -13.14 4.86
C LYS A 13 0.67 -13.37 3.94
N VAL A 14 -0.21 -12.39 3.76
CA VAL A 14 -1.36 -12.46 2.84
C VAL A 14 -0.92 -12.75 1.40
N ILE A 15 0.28 -12.31 1.01
CA ILE A 15 0.85 -12.58 -0.33
C ILE A 15 1.07 -14.08 -0.53
N GLN A 16 1.40 -14.83 0.53
CA GLN A 16 1.67 -16.27 0.42
C GLN A 16 0.41 -17.07 0.11
N GLU A 17 -0.75 -16.60 0.59
CA GLU A 17 -2.05 -17.20 0.35
C GLU A 17 -2.52 -16.93 -1.08
N ASN A 18 -2.43 -15.67 -1.53
CA ASN A 18 -2.95 -15.23 -2.83
C ASN A 18 -1.85 -14.65 -3.74
N LYS A 19 -0.84 -15.49 -4.06
CA LYS A 19 0.32 -15.09 -4.89
C LYS A 19 -0.08 -14.56 -6.26
N SER A 20 -1.09 -15.17 -6.88
CA SER A 20 -1.58 -14.79 -8.20
C SER A 20 -2.19 -13.40 -8.20
N ASP A 21 -3.07 -13.10 -7.23
CA ASP A 21 -3.70 -11.77 -7.10
C ASP A 21 -2.65 -10.69 -6.85
N PHE A 22 -1.64 -10.97 -6.01
CA PHE A 22 -0.55 -10.02 -5.77
C PHE A 22 0.29 -9.81 -7.02
N LEU A 23 0.60 -10.88 -7.78
CA LEU A 23 1.37 -10.78 -9.03
C LEU A 23 0.62 -9.96 -10.08
N ILE A 24 -0.69 -10.18 -10.22
CA ILE A 24 -1.55 -9.40 -11.12
C ILE A 24 -1.53 -7.93 -10.70
N TRP A 25 -1.76 -7.64 -9.42
CA TRP A 25 -1.68 -6.28 -8.90
C TRP A 25 -0.31 -5.64 -9.16
N PHE A 26 0.78 -6.35 -8.89
CA PHE A 26 2.13 -5.84 -9.10
C PHE A 26 2.40 -5.50 -10.58
N LEU A 27 1.99 -6.38 -11.50
CA LEU A 27 2.18 -6.19 -12.94
C LEU A 27 1.34 -5.01 -13.47
N PHE A 28 0.09 -4.86 -13.03
CA PHE A 28 -0.77 -3.78 -13.50
C PHE A 28 -0.50 -2.43 -12.79
N THR A 29 -0.20 -2.44 -11.51
CA THR A 29 -0.01 -1.19 -10.75
C THR A 29 1.43 -0.69 -10.85
N ILE A 30 2.43 -1.57 -10.72
CA ILE A 30 3.83 -1.16 -10.70
C ILE A 30 4.42 -1.13 -12.11
N VAL A 31 4.34 -2.24 -12.85
CA VAL A 31 4.99 -2.38 -14.17
C VAL A 31 4.26 -1.54 -15.22
N THR A 32 2.95 -1.76 -15.39
CA THR A 32 2.14 -1.02 -16.37
C THR A 32 2.04 0.46 -16.01
N GLY A 33 2.09 0.79 -14.71
CA GLY A 33 2.19 2.16 -14.24
C GLY A 33 3.42 2.94 -14.76
N GLN A 34 4.48 2.25 -15.20
CA GLN A 34 5.65 2.88 -15.82
C GLN A 34 5.50 3.14 -17.32
N PHE A 35 4.39 2.77 -17.96
CA PHE A 35 4.26 2.85 -19.42
C PHE A 35 4.49 4.27 -19.96
N GLY A 36 4.10 5.31 -19.23
CA GLY A 36 4.42 6.69 -19.62
C GLY A 36 5.93 6.96 -19.68
N ILE A 37 6.69 6.49 -18.68
CA ILE A 37 8.15 6.62 -18.63
C ILE A 37 8.80 5.77 -19.73
N LEU A 38 8.31 4.55 -19.95
CA LEU A 38 8.81 3.67 -21.03
C LEU A 38 8.54 4.23 -22.42
N ALA A 39 7.36 4.83 -22.64
CA ALA A 39 7.05 5.50 -23.90
C ALA A 39 8.02 6.66 -24.15
N ASN A 40 8.35 7.46 -23.11
CA ASN A 40 9.35 8.52 -23.23
C ASN A 40 10.72 7.97 -23.62
N PHE A 41 11.15 6.82 -23.07
CA PHE A 41 12.40 6.18 -23.48
C PHE A 41 12.39 5.80 -24.96
N ILE A 42 11.31 5.17 -25.43
CA ILE A 42 11.18 4.73 -26.83
C ILE A 42 11.24 5.94 -27.77
N VAL A 43 10.43 6.97 -27.51
CA VAL A 43 10.37 8.17 -28.36
C VAL A 43 11.72 8.88 -28.42
N ARG A 44 12.44 8.96 -27.29
CA ARG A 44 13.75 9.64 -27.19
C ARG A 44 14.85 8.83 -27.88
N HIS A 45 14.81 7.51 -27.78
CA HIS A 45 15.72 6.63 -28.49
C HIS A 45 15.57 6.79 -30.01
N TYR A 46 14.33 6.78 -30.53
CA TYR A 46 14.07 6.93 -31.97
C TYR A 46 14.34 8.34 -32.49
N THR A 47 14.00 9.38 -31.73
CA THR A 47 14.12 10.78 -32.20
C THR A 47 15.53 11.34 -32.03
N SER A 48 16.22 11.00 -30.95
CA SER A 48 17.46 11.67 -30.53
C SER A 48 18.65 10.71 -30.36
N GLY A 49 18.47 9.42 -30.64
CA GLY A 49 19.53 8.41 -30.51
C GLY A 49 20.08 8.27 -29.08
N THR A 50 19.33 8.71 -28.07
CA THR A 50 19.82 8.71 -26.69
C THR A 50 19.94 7.30 -26.15
N SER A 51 21.03 7.04 -25.42
CA SER A 51 21.20 5.78 -24.69
C SER A 51 20.16 5.63 -23.57
N LEU A 52 19.92 4.39 -23.15
CA LEU A 52 19.00 4.07 -22.06
C LEU A 52 19.41 4.76 -20.75
N SER A 53 20.71 4.77 -20.43
CA SER A 53 21.24 5.40 -19.22
C SER A 53 20.98 6.91 -19.20
N ASN A 54 21.20 7.60 -20.32
CA ASN A 54 20.90 9.03 -20.43
C ASN A 54 19.39 9.28 -20.33
N SER A 55 18.56 8.38 -20.88
CA SER A 55 17.11 8.49 -20.80
C SER A 55 16.62 8.36 -19.35
N ILE A 56 17.16 7.39 -18.59
CA ILE A 56 16.89 7.24 -17.15
C ILE A 56 17.29 8.49 -16.38
N TYR A 57 18.47 9.04 -16.67
CA TYR A 57 18.92 10.28 -16.03
C TYR A 57 17.94 11.44 -16.31
N ILE A 58 17.49 11.62 -17.55
CA ILE A 58 16.59 12.72 -17.87
C ILE A 58 15.20 12.54 -17.23
N GLU A 59 14.64 11.32 -17.22
CA GLU A 59 13.38 11.05 -16.50
C GLU A 59 13.54 11.23 -14.98
N SER A 60 14.71 10.92 -14.45
CA SER A 60 15.05 11.18 -13.05
C SER A 60 15.05 12.69 -12.77
N THR A 61 15.75 13.49 -13.57
CA THR A 61 15.78 14.96 -13.47
C THR A 61 14.40 15.59 -13.65
N ASN A 62 13.58 15.06 -14.56
CA ASN A 62 12.20 15.50 -14.77
C ASN A 62 11.27 15.15 -13.59
N GLY A 63 11.74 14.32 -12.65
CA GLY A 63 10.97 13.90 -11.50
C GLY A 63 9.89 12.87 -11.82
N SER A 64 9.98 12.15 -12.94
CA SER A 64 8.97 11.17 -13.37
C SER A 64 8.76 10.04 -12.35
N PHE A 65 9.82 9.58 -11.67
CA PHE A 65 9.68 8.58 -10.60
C PHE A 65 9.10 9.16 -9.30
N TYR A 66 9.26 10.47 -9.05
CA TYR A 66 8.65 11.15 -7.91
C TYR A 66 7.13 11.25 -8.09
N THR A 67 6.72 11.72 -9.26
CA THR A 67 5.29 11.85 -9.60
C THR A 67 4.62 10.49 -9.61
N PHE A 68 5.28 9.45 -10.13
CA PHE A 68 4.79 8.08 -10.02
C PHE A 68 4.67 7.62 -8.55
N ALA A 69 5.69 7.81 -7.71
CA ALA A 69 5.65 7.43 -6.30
C ALA A 69 4.49 8.12 -5.54
N ILE A 70 4.29 9.42 -5.79
CA ILE A 70 3.17 10.19 -5.24
C ILE A 70 1.83 9.61 -5.71
N ALA A 71 1.68 9.39 -7.01
CA ALA A 71 0.45 8.85 -7.60
C ALA A 71 0.14 7.44 -7.06
N LEU A 72 1.16 6.59 -6.91
CA LEU A 72 1.02 5.24 -6.37
C LEU A 72 0.46 5.27 -4.94
N ILE A 73 1.03 6.10 -4.06
CA ILE A 73 0.58 6.19 -2.66
C ILE A 73 -0.80 6.87 -2.56
N ALA A 74 -1.06 7.90 -3.37
CA ALA A 74 -2.36 8.54 -3.44
C ALA A 74 -3.45 7.57 -3.91
N SER A 75 -3.16 6.70 -4.89
CA SER A 75 -4.10 5.69 -5.39
C SER A 75 -4.48 4.64 -4.33
N LEU A 76 -3.59 4.38 -3.37
CA LEU A 76 -3.83 3.47 -2.25
C LEU A 76 -4.72 4.09 -1.16
N LEU A 77 -4.60 5.39 -0.91
CA LEU A 77 -5.32 6.06 0.16
C LEU A 77 -6.84 5.93 0.00
N GLY A 78 -7.38 6.14 -1.20
CA GLY A 78 -8.82 6.07 -1.45
C GLY A 78 -9.45 4.74 -1.01
N PRO A 79 -8.97 3.59 -1.52
CA PRO A 79 -9.43 2.27 -1.09
C PRO A 79 -9.30 2.02 0.42
N ILE A 80 -8.16 2.40 1.05
CA ILE A 80 -7.97 2.21 2.50
C ILE A 80 -8.96 3.08 3.29
N PHE A 81 -9.17 4.33 2.90
CA PHE A 81 -10.15 5.21 3.54
C PHE A 81 -11.57 4.69 3.39
N LEU A 82 -11.95 4.22 2.20
CA LEU A 82 -13.28 3.66 1.97
C LEU A 82 -13.50 2.39 2.80
N ASN A 83 -12.51 1.50 2.84
CA ASN A 83 -12.56 0.30 3.67
C ASN A 83 -12.59 0.66 5.17
N PHE A 84 -11.88 1.71 5.60
CA PHE A 84 -11.93 2.21 6.97
C PHE A 84 -13.30 2.78 7.38
N ILE A 85 -13.97 3.53 6.49
CA ILE A 85 -15.27 4.15 6.77
C ILE A 85 -16.41 3.14 6.69
N LYS A 86 -16.37 2.24 5.70
CA LYS A 86 -17.46 1.28 5.42
C LYS A 86 -17.39 0.00 6.25
N SER A 87 -16.26 -0.28 6.88
CA SER A 87 -16.10 -1.46 7.72
C SER A 87 -16.94 -1.33 8.99
N GLU A 88 -18.07 -2.04 9.05
CA GLU A 88 -18.87 -2.17 10.28
C GLU A 88 -18.11 -2.93 11.38
N ARG A 89 -17.17 -3.81 10.98
CA ARG A 89 -16.32 -4.56 11.91
C ARG A 89 -15.12 -3.72 12.33
N ILE A 90 -14.72 -3.80 13.61
CA ILE A 90 -13.55 -3.09 14.14
C ILE A 90 -12.23 -3.79 13.72
N GLN A 91 -12.25 -4.72 12.76
CA GLN A 91 -11.07 -5.50 12.38
C GLN A 91 -9.96 -4.62 11.78
N PHE A 92 -8.77 -4.71 12.36
CA PHE A 92 -7.54 -4.03 11.91
C PHE A 92 -7.67 -2.50 11.73
N ARG A 93 -8.63 -1.87 12.42
CA ARG A 93 -8.92 -0.44 12.35
C ARG A 93 -7.73 0.41 12.79
N THR A 94 -7.01 0.00 13.84
CA THR A 94 -5.78 0.69 14.27
C THR A 94 -4.70 0.60 13.18
N LEU A 95 -4.55 -0.55 12.55
CA LEU A 95 -3.54 -0.79 11.51
C LEU A 95 -3.81 0.05 10.25
N LYS A 96 -5.07 0.11 9.82
CA LYS A 96 -5.52 0.98 8.71
C LYS A 96 -5.29 2.45 9.03
N THR A 97 -5.64 2.89 10.24
CA THR A 97 -5.43 4.28 10.69
C THR A 97 -3.95 4.65 10.63
N PHE A 98 -3.07 3.81 11.17
CA PHE A 98 -1.63 4.06 11.13
C PHE A 98 -1.12 4.11 9.68
N THR A 99 -1.60 3.22 8.81
CA THR A 99 -1.24 3.20 7.39
C THR A 99 -1.65 4.49 6.69
N ILE A 100 -2.85 5.00 6.94
CA ILE A 100 -3.34 6.28 6.41
C ILE A 100 -2.44 7.44 6.86
N ILE A 101 -2.15 7.51 8.16
CA ILE A 101 -1.31 8.59 8.73
C ILE A 101 0.08 8.57 8.08
N VAL A 102 0.73 7.41 8.04
CA VAL A 102 2.07 7.29 7.43
C VAL A 102 2.04 7.63 5.94
N ALA A 103 1.00 7.23 5.21
CA ALA A 103 0.84 7.57 3.80
C ALA A 103 0.74 9.09 3.57
N ILE A 104 -0.05 9.80 4.40
CA ILE A 104 -0.18 11.26 4.32
C ILE A 104 1.17 11.94 4.61
N PHE A 105 1.88 11.52 5.67
CA PHE A 105 3.21 12.05 5.97
C PHE A 105 4.21 11.77 4.84
N TYR A 106 4.18 10.56 4.27
CA TYR A 106 5.02 10.21 3.13
C TYR A 106 4.75 11.12 1.92
N LEU A 107 3.47 11.36 1.58
CA LEU A 107 3.08 12.25 0.49
C LEU A 107 3.55 13.68 0.73
N PHE A 108 3.41 14.17 1.97
CA PHE A 108 3.85 15.51 2.35
C PHE A 108 5.37 15.67 2.20
N ILE A 109 6.16 14.74 2.76
CA ILE A 109 7.62 14.76 2.67
C ILE A 109 8.08 14.63 1.21
N THR A 110 7.49 13.69 0.47
CA THR A 110 7.85 13.46 -0.94
C THR A 110 7.51 14.68 -1.80
N GLY A 111 6.36 15.33 -1.54
CA GLY A 111 5.96 16.57 -2.21
C GLY A 111 6.93 17.72 -1.95
N ILE A 112 7.38 17.89 -0.70
CA ILE A 112 8.38 18.91 -0.35
C ILE A 112 9.72 18.64 -1.05
N ILE A 113 10.20 17.39 -1.03
CA ILE A 113 11.46 17.01 -1.66
C ILE A 113 11.38 17.25 -3.17
N TYR A 114 10.29 16.79 -3.81
CA TYR A 114 10.06 17.01 -5.24
C TYR A 114 10.04 18.50 -5.59
N ALA A 115 9.30 19.33 -4.85
CA ALA A 115 9.23 20.76 -5.09
C ALA A 115 10.59 21.46 -4.87
N SER A 116 11.34 21.05 -3.84
CA SER A 116 12.67 21.61 -3.55
C SER A 116 13.70 21.26 -4.62
N LEU A 117 13.70 20.03 -5.13
CA LEU A 117 14.62 19.62 -6.20
C LEU A 117 14.27 20.32 -7.52
N HIS A 118 12.99 20.36 -7.88
CA HIS A 118 12.57 20.99 -9.13
C HIS A 118 12.84 22.50 -9.17
N SER A 119 12.64 23.20 -8.04
CA SER A 119 12.97 24.63 -7.92
C SER A 119 14.47 24.95 -8.01
N LYS A 120 15.35 24.03 -7.57
CA LYS A 120 16.81 24.17 -7.71
C LYS A 120 17.29 23.95 -9.15
N PHE A 121 16.65 23.06 -9.90
CA PHE A 121 16.99 22.83 -11.31
C PHE A 121 16.64 24.03 -12.20
N ILE A 122 15.55 24.75 -11.91
CA ILE A 122 15.21 25.99 -12.63
C ILE A 122 16.29 27.08 -12.45
N SER A 123 17.00 27.07 -11.31
CA SER A 123 17.96 28.11 -10.93
C SER A 123 19.43 27.77 -11.21
N SER A 124 19.76 26.50 -11.49
CA SER A 124 21.14 26.07 -11.75
C SER A 124 21.26 25.24 -13.02
N SER A 125 21.64 25.90 -14.12
CA SER A 125 22.02 25.29 -15.40
C SER A 125 23.44 24.70 -15.38
N LEU A 126 23.83 24.03 -14.28
CA LEU A 126 25.14 23.39 -14.18
C LEU A 126 25.03 21.92 -14.57
N ILE A 127 25.23 21.69 -15.87
CA ILE A 127 25.60 20.41 -16.46
C ILE A 127 26.92 19.98 -15.82
N GLY A 128 26.84 19.17 -14.76
CA GLY A 128 28.00 18.72 -14.00
C GLY A 128 27.70 17.43 -13.26
N ASN A 129 28.13 16.32 -13.86
CA ASN A 129 27.98 14.92 -13.44
C ASN A 129 26.60 14.28 -13.61
N LEU A 130 26.57 13.28 -14.50
CA LEU A 130 25.54 12.24 -14.61
C LEU A 130 25.54 11.39 -13.33
N SER A 131 24.95 11.90 -12.25
CA SER A 131 24.57 11.08 -11.10
C SER A 131 23.06 10.90 -11.11
N ILE A 132 22.62 9.64 -11.09
CA ILE A 132 21.22 9.29 -10.84
C ILE A 132 20.83 9.91 -9.49
N ASP A 133 19.63 10.50 -9.41
CA ASP A 133 19.13 11.00 -8.13
C ASP A 133 18.83 9.81 -7.20
N ILE A 134 19.79 9.53 -6.32
CA ILE A 134 19.70 8.48 -5.31
C ILE A 134 18.47 8.73 -4.42
N THR A 135 18.14 10.00 -4.14
CA THR A 135 16.99 10.39 -3.32
C THR A 135 15.69 9.93 -3.96
N GLN A 136 15.56 10.15 -5.27
CA GLN A 136 14.39 9.74 -6.03
C GLN A 136 14.25 8.23 -6.09
N THR A 137 15.36 7.52 -6.29
CA THR A 137 15.39 6.05 -6.32
C THR A 137 14.93 5.48 -4.98
N VAL A 138 15.43 6.03 -3.87
CA VAL A 138 15.04 5.65 -2.52
C VAL A 138 13.54 5.85 -2.33
N ILE A 139 13.02 7.03 -2.67
CA ILE A 139 11.60 7.35 -2.52
C ILE A 139 10.73 6.41 -3.36
N TYR A 140 11.09 6.16 -4.61
CA TYR A 140 10.39 5.23 -5.50
C TYR A 140 10.32 3.81 -4.92
N VAL A 141 11.45 3.26 -4.45
CA VAL A 141 11.48 1.91 -3.86
C VAL A 141 10.63 1.85 -2.60
N PHE A 142 10.72 2.86 -1.73
CA PHE A 142 9.86 2.95 -0.54
C PHE A 142 8.38 3.03 -0.91
N ALA A 143 8.02 3.74 -1.99
CA ALA A 143 6.64 3.81 -2.46
C ALA A 143 6.10 2.43 -2.85
N ILE A 144 6.89 1.62 -3.56
CA ILE A 144 6.51 0.26 -3.96
C ILE A 144 6.30 -0.62 -2.74
N ILE A 145 7.22 -0.60 -1.78
CA ILE A 145 7.12 -1.39 -0.55
C ILE A 145 5.87 -0.98 0.24
N PHE A 146 5.64 0.32 0.39
CA PHE A 146 4.50 0.83 1.13
C PHE A 146 3.16 0.56 0.41
N ALA A 147 3.12 0.69 -0.91
CA ALA A 147 1.95 0.34 -1.70
C ALA A 147 1.63 -1.15 -1.60
N SER A 148 2.66 -2.01 -1.62
CA SER A 148 2.52 -3.45 -1.42
C SER A 148 1.98 -3.77 -0.03
N TYR A 149 2.47 -3.06 0.99
CA TYR A 149 1.94 -3.18 2.35
C TYR A 149 0.46 -2.78 2.41
N GLY A 150 0.09 -1.64 1.83
CA GLY A 150 -1.31 -1.19 1.79
C GLY A 150 -2.23 -2.15 1.03
N TYR A 151 -1.75 -2.75 -0.05
CA TYR A 151 -2.46 -3.83 -0.73
C TYR A 151 -2.74 -5.00 0.23
N CYS A 152 -1.75 -5.40 1.03
CA CYS A 152 -1.93 -6.46 2.01
C CYS A 152 -2.95 -6.07 3.08
N ILE A 153 -2.92 -4.83 3.57
CA ILE A 153 -3.88 -4.31 4.55
C ILE A 153 -5.32 -4.43 4.04
N LEU A 154 -5.57 -4.09 2.78
CA LEU A 154 -6.90 -4.21 2.16
C LEU A 154 -7.38 -5.66 2.02
N ARG A 155 -6.46 -6.62 1.99
CA ARG A 155 -6.75 -8.04 1.83
C ARG A 155 -6.73 -8.81 3.15
N LEU A 156 -6.31 -8.21 4.26
CA LEU A 156 -6.29 -8.85 5.58
C LEU A 156 -7.66 -9.39 6.00
N GLU A 157 -8.73 -8.63 5.77
CA GLU A 157 -10.10 -9.02 6.13
C GLU A 157 -10.64 -10.18 5.28
N LEU A 158 -10.07 -10.38 4.10
CA LEU A 158 -10.46 -11.41 3.14
C LEU A 158 -9.57 -12.66 3.24
N SER A 159 -8.53 -12.62 4.07
CA SER A 159 -7.59 -13.72 4.24
C SER A 159 -8.16 -14.77 5.19
N HIS A 160 -7.92 -16.05 4.88
CA HIS A 160 -8.27 -17.16 5.77
C HIS A 160 -7.21 -17.39 6.86
N LEU A 161 -6.12 -16.61 6.87
CA LEU A 161 -5.06 -16.71 7.87
C LEU A 161 -5.49 -16.07 9.19
N ASN A 162 -5.08 -16.69 10.29
CA ASN A 162 -5.36 -16.15 11.62
C ASN A 162 -4.41 -14.97 11.94
N PHE A 163 -4.98 -13.77 12.02
CA PHE A 163 -4.30 -12.52 12.34
C PHE A 163 -4.70 -11.93 13.70
N ASN A 164 -5.23 -12.74 14.63
CA ASN A 164 -5.70 -12.27 15.95
C ASN A 164 -4.63 -11.47 16.73
N ASN A 165 -3.35 -11.76 16.48
CA ASN A 165 -2.20 -11.10 17.12
C ASN A 165 -2.00 -9.63 16.69
N ILE A 166 -2.53 -9.25 15.52
CA ILE A 166 -2.44 -7.89 14.97
C ILE A 166 -3.81 -7.22 14.86
N ASN A 167 -4.87 -7.90 15.32
CA ASN A 167 -6.22 -7.38 15.34
C ASN A 167 -6.45 -6.47 16.55
N ASP A 168 -7.50 -5.65 16.49
CA ASP A 168 -7.82 -4.74 17.57
C ASP A 168 -8.29 -5.52 18.82
N PRO A 169 -7.79 -5.21 20.04
CA PRO A 169 -8.18 -5.91 21.26
C PRO A 169 -9.70 -5.93 21.48
N LEU A 170 -10.35 -4.79 21.21
CA LEU A 170 -11.79 -4.63 21.28
C LEU A 170 -12.55 -5.52 20.29
N PHE A 171 -11.96 -5.86 19.15
CA PHE A 171 -12.58 -6.79 18.21
C PHE A 171 -12.60 -8.21 18.77
N ASN A 172 -11.52 -8.64 19.42
CA ASN A 172 -11.46 -9.97 20.02
C ASN A 172 -12.45 -10.07 21.20
N GLU A 173 -12.52 -9.04 22.05
CA GLU A 173 -13.47 -8.97 23.16
C GLU A 173 -14.94 -9.04 22.69
N GLN A 174 -15.33 -8.24 21.67
CA GLN A 174 -16.68 -8.29 21.11
C GLN A 174 -17.02 -9.63 20.45
N ASN A 175 -16.05 -10.26 19.81
CA ASN A 175 -16.25 -11.55 19.17
C ASN A 175 -16.40 -12.66 20.21
N ASP A 176 -15.63 -12.61 21.31
CA ASP A 176 -15.74 -13.56 22.41
C ASP A 176 -17.08 -13.40 23.14
N GLU A 177 -17.53 -12.17 23.43
CA GLU A 177 -18.86 -11.88 24.00
C GLU A 177 -19.99 -12.41 23.11
N HIS A 178 -19.92 -12.20 21.79
CA HIS A 178 -20.94 -12.68 20.86
C HIS A 178 -21.00 -14.21 20.78
N VAL A 179 -19.84 -14.88 20.85
CA VAL A 179 -19.78 -16.35 20.88
C VAL A 179 -20.37 -16.89 22.19
N GLU A 180 -20.09 -16.25 23.32
CA GLU A 180 -20.70 -16.60 24.61
C GLU A 180 -22.22 -16.42 24.59
N GLU A 181 -22.74 -15.33 24.02
CA GLU A 181 -24.19 -15.13 23.84
C GLU A 181 -24.84 -16.27 23.02
N ILE A 182 -24.21 -16.69 21.90
CA ILE A 182 -24.72 -17.79 21.07
C ILE A 182 -24.70 -19.12 21.84
N LEU A 183 -23.60 -19.43 22.53
CA LEU A 183 -23.48 -20.65 23.35
C LEU A 183 -24.47 -20.67 24.50
N HIS A 184 -24.79 -19.51 25.08
CA HIS A 184 -25.82 -19.38 26.10
C HIS A 184 -27.25 -19.44 25.53
N ALA A 185 -27.46 -19.05 24.27
CA ALA A 185 -28.75 -19.14 23.58
C ALA A 185 -29.05 -20.54 23.00
N GLU A 186 -28.03 -21.32 22.65
CA GLU A 186 -28.14 -22.69 22.12
C GLU A 186 -28.99 -23.65 22.98
N PRO A 187 -28.85 -23.70 24.32
CA PRO A 187 -29.70 -24.55 25.16
C PRO A 187 -31.16 -24.07 25.24
N LEU A 188 -31.45 -22.79 24.93
CA LEU A 188 -32.83 -22.27 24.85
C LEU A 188 -33.50 -22.65 23.52
N LEU A 189 -32.73 -22.77 22.44
CA LEU A 189 -33.20 -23.25 21.13
C LEU A 189 -33.50 -24.76 21.12
N ASN A 190 -32.70 -25.56 21.82
CA ASN A 190 -32.93 -27.01 21.97
C ASN A 190 -34.12 -27.37 22.88
N HIS A 191 -34.75 -26.37 23.50
CA HIS A 191 -35.91 -26.53 24.39
C HIS A 191 -37.12 -25.69 23.95
N ASP A 192 -37.18 -25.26 22.69
CA ASP A 192 -38.40 -24.66 22.13
C ASP A 192 -39.52 -25.72 22.08
N PRO A 193 -40.65 -25.55 22.80
CA PRO A 193 -41.76 -26.49 22.77
C PRO A 193 -42.45 -26.61 21.39
N ASN A 194 -42.09 -25.76 20.42
CA ASN A 194 -42.61 -25.75 19.05
C ASN A 194 -41.59 -26.18 17.99
N GLY A 195 -40.45 -26.78 18.38
CA GLY A 195 -39.41 -27.20 17.43
C GLY A 195 -39.87 -28.30 16.46
N ILE A 196 -39.80 -28.01 15.16
CA ILE A 196 -39.89 -29.00 14.09
C ILE A 196 -38.57 -29.79 14.10
N GLU A 197 -38.63 -31.10 14.36
CA GLU A 197 -37.49 -32.00 14.20
C GLU A 197 -37.01 -31.95 12.73
N LEU A 198 -35.74 -31.61 12.52
CA LEU A 198 -35.04 -31.76 11.24
C LEU A 198 -34.20 -33.04 11.25
#